data_AF-A0A497D547-F1
#
_entry.id   AF-A0A497D547-F1
#
_cell.length_a   1.000
_cell.length_b   1.000
_cell.length_c   1.000
_cell.angle_alpha   90.00
_cell.angle_beta   90.00
_cell.angle_gamma   90.00
#
_symmetry.space_group_name_H-M   'P 1'
#
loop_
_entity.id
_entity.type
_entity.pdbx_description
1 polymer ?
#
loop_
_entity_poly.entity_id
_entity_poly.type
_entity_poly.pdbx_seq_one_letter_code
_entity_poly.pdbx_strand_id
1 'polypeptide(L)' 'MIYHKIYIKEQELNKKQEKKDKKKLEALNSIKELLNKVDNSAEVIPATNYRKLSLLLSFLKGDRLNRYEKLVLREIIDS' A
#
# COMPACT_ATOMS: atom_id res chain seq x y z
N MET A 1 -10.61 7.76 -0.95
CA MET A 1 -10.67 6.28 -0.93
C MET A 1 -9.27 5.72 -1.13
N ILE A 2 -8.86 4.67 -0.41
CA ILE A 2 -7.47 4.17 -0.44
C ILE A 2 -7.01 3.74 -1.83
N TYR A 3 -7.88 3.10 -2.62
CA TYR A 3 -7.58 2.70 -3.99
C TYR A 3 -7.24 3.87 -4.91
N HIS A 4 -7.87 5.03 -4.71
CA HIS A 4 -7.55 6.23 -5.47
C HIS A 4 -6.15 6.74 -5.14
N LYS A 5 -5.76 6.73 -3.85
CA LYS A 5 -4.41 7.13 -3.42
C LYS A 5 -3.34 6.16 -3.95
N ILE A 6 -3.62 4.86 -3.92
CA ILE A 6 -2.78 3.81 -4.52
C ILE A 6 -2.60 4.04 -6.03
N TYR A 7 -3.69 4.36 -6.73
CA TYR A 7 -3.65 4.63 -8.17
C TYR A 7 -2.78 5.86 -8.50
N ILE A 8 -2.93 6.96 -7.75
CA ILE A 8 -2.07 8.14 -7.91
C ILE A 8 -0.60 7.76 -7.69
N LYS A 9 -0.30 6.99 -6.64
CA LYS A 9 1.07 6.59 -6.31
C LYS A 9 1.71 5.71 -7.38
N GLU A 10 0.93 4.82 -7.98
CA GLU A 10 1.38 4.00 -9.11
C GLU A 10 1.77 4.86 -10.32
N GLN A 11 0.96 5.86 -10.65
CA GLN A 11 1.26 6.79 -11.75
C GLN A 11 2.53 7.60 -11.48
N GLU A 12 2.78 8.01 -10.24
CA GLU A 12 4.02 8.70 -9.86
C GLU A 12 5.25 7.81 -10.03
N LEU A 13 5.18 6.56 -9.55
CA LEU A 13 6.29 5.62 -9.63
C LEU A 13 6.56 5.15 -11.07
N ASN A 14 5.53 4.99 -11.89
CA ASN A 14 5.70 4.64 -13.31
C ASN A 14 6.34 5.77 -14.13
N LYS A 15 6.13 7.02 -13.74
CA LYS A 15 6.75 8.18 -14.41
C LYS A 15 8.24 8.35 -14.09
N LYS A 16 8.73 7.77 -12.99
CA LYS A 16 10.14 7.87 -12.56
C LYS A 16 10.82 6.50 -12.72
N GLN A 17 11.73 6.39 -13.69
CA GLN A 17 12.43 5.12 -14.00
C GLN A 17 13.70 4.91 -13.17
N GLU A 18 13.74 5.29 -11.88
CA GLU A 18 14.92 5.04 -11.06
C GLU A 18 14.93 3.63 -10.44
N LYS A 19 16.12 3.07 -10.18
CA LYS A 19 16.27 1.77 -9.49
C LYS A 19 15.56 1.70 -8.14
N LYS A 20 15.45 2.83 -7.42
CA LYS A 20 14.72 2.91 -6.15
C LYS A 20 13.21 2.79 -6.33
N ASP A 21 12.68 3.20 -7.48
CA ASP A 21 11.26 3.16 -7.78
C ASP A 21 10.77 1.74 -8.08
N LYS A 22 11.63 0.87 -8.64
CA LYS A 22 11.32 -0.55 -8.82
C LYS A 22 10.94 -1.24 -7.51
N LYS A 23 11.72 -1.05 -6.44
CA LYS A 23 11.42 -1.64 -5.12
C LYS A 23 10.16 -1.04 -4.47
N LYS A 24 9.88 0.24 -4.72
CA LYS A 24 8.63 0.87 -4.26
C LYS A 24 7.43 0.34 -5.04
N LEU A 25 7.59 0.04 -6.32
CA LEU A 25 6.55 -0.50 -7.19
C LEU A 25 6.22 -1.95 -6.83
N GLU A 26 7.24 -2.77 -6.55
CA GLU A 26 7.07 -4.12 -5.97
C GLU A 26 6.30 -4.06 -4.64
N ALA A 27 6.67 -3.12 -3.76
CA ALA A 27 5.97 -2.92 -2.49
C ALA A 27 4.52 -2.44 -2.68
N LEU A 28 4.26 -1.56 -3.66
CA LEU A 28 2.92 -1.09 -3.99
C LEU A 28 2.04 -2.23 -4.52
N ASN A 29 2.58 -3.09 -5.37
CA ASN A 29 1.89 -4.29 -5.88
C ASN A 29 1.57 -5.27 -4.76
N SER A 30 2.52 -5.53 -3.86
CA SER A 30 2.29 -6.35 -2.65
C SER A 30 1.13 -5.78 -1.82
N ILE A 31 1.11 -4.46 -1.56
CA ILE A 31 0.02 -3.82 -0.83
C ILE A 31 -1.32 -3.96 -1.57
N LYS A 32 -1.35 -3.78 -2.90
CA LYS A 32 -2.56 -3.98 -3.72
C LYS A 32 -3.10 -5.40 -3.61
N GLU A 33 -2.23 -6.40 -3.74
CA GLU A 33 -2.62 -7.81 -3.62
C GLU A 33 -3.20 -8.11 -2.24
N LEU A 34 -2.60 -7.58 -1.18
CA LEU A 34 -3.12 -7.73 0.18
C LEU A 34 -4.49 -7.07 0.33
N LEU A 35 -4.69 -5.87 -0.21
CA LEU A 35 -5.98 -5.18 -0.13
C LEU A 35 -7.07 -5.88 -0.97
N ASN A 36 -6.70 -6.53 -2.08
CA ASN A 36 -7.64 -7.35 -2.86
C ASN A 36 -8.13 -8.59 -2.10
N LYS A 37 -7.41 -9.05 -1.06
CA LYS A 37 -7.88 -10.14 -0.17
C LYS A 37 -8.93 -9.66 0.84
N VAL A 38 -9.04 -8.35 1.05
CA VAL A 38 -10.09 -7.77 1.87
C VAL A 38 -11.30 -7.60 0.97
N ASP A 39 -12.41 -8.25 1.34
CA ASP A 39 -13.67 -8.06 0.65
C ASP A 39 -14.11 -6.59 0.87
N ASN A 40 -13.93 -5.78 -0.18
CA ASN A 40 -14.18 -4.34 -0.18
C ASN A 40 -15.66 -3.97 0.07
N SER A 41 -16.54 -4.97 0.12
CA SER A 41 -17.96 -4.81 0.41
C SER A 41 -18.28 -4.59 1.89
N ALA A 42 -17.40 -5.00 2.81
CA ALA A 42 -17.73 -5.10 4.24
C ALA A 42 -16.98 -4.14 5.18
N GLU A 43 -15.81 -3.61 4.79
CA GLU A 43 -14.99 -2.83 5.71
C GLU A 43 -14.52 -1.52 5.08
N VAL A 44 -14.88 -0.39 5.70
CA VAL A 44 -14.29 0.92 5.41
C VAL A 44 -12.81 0.82 5.80
N ILE A 45 -11.98 0.41 4.85
CA ILE A 45 -10.53 0.29 5.04
C ILE A 45 -10.06 1.63 5.61
N PRO A 46 -9.44 1.65 6.80
CA PRO A 46 -9.08 2.88 7.50
C PRO A 46 -7.91 3.57 6.78
N ALA A 47 -8.23 4.22 5.66
CA ALA A 47 -7.33 4.83 4.69
C ALA A 47 -6.54 6.02 5.25
N THR A 48 -6.84 6.45 6.47
CA THR A 48 -6.25 7.57 7.17
C THR A 48 -5.43 7.16 8.38
N ASN A 49 -5.41 5.87 8.75
CA ASN A 49 -4.73 5.41 9.95
C ASN A 49 -3.64 4.38 9.63
N TYR A 50 -2.39 4.85 9.61
CA TYR A 50 -1.21 4.03 9.34
C TYR A 50 -1.13 2.81 10.24
N ARG A 51 -1.43 2.97 11.54
CA ARG A 51 -1.32 1.87 12.49
C ARG A 51 -2.35 0.78 12.19
N LYS A 52 -3.61 1.15 11.96
CA LYS A 52 -4.68 0.19 11.64
C LYS A 52 -4.41 -0.52 10.31
N LEU A 53 -4.06 0.24 9.28
CA LEU A 53 -3.80 -0.32 7.96
C LEU A 53 -2.54 -1.19 7.93
N SER A 54 -1.47 -0.79 8.63
CA SER A 54 -0.26 -1.60 8.74
C SER A 54 -0.51 -2.92 9.48
N LEU A 55 -1.36 -2.92 10.50
CA LEU A 55 -1.75 -4.14 11.22
C LEU A 55 -2.57 -5.06 10.32
N LEU A 56 -3.57 -4.53 9.62
CA LEU A 56 -4.39 -5.29 8.67
C LEU A 56 -3.53 -5.94 7.58
N LEU A 57 -2.65 -5.16 6.94
CA LEU A 57 -1.78 -5.67 5.89
C LEU A 57 -0.77 -6.70 6.41
N SER A 58 -0.23 -6.51 7.63
CA SER A 58 0.66 -7.52 8.24
C SER A 58 -0.10 -8.82 8.54
N PHE A 59 -1.35 -8.72 9.02
CA PHE A 59 -2.22 -9.86 9.27
C PHE A 59 -2.52 -10.64 7.98
N LEU A 60 -2.91 -9.95 6.91
CA LEU A 60 -3.20 -10.56 5.60
C LEU A 60 -1.97 -11.17 4.92
N LYS A 61 -0.80 -10.62 5.21
CA LYS A 61 0.49 -11.13 4.73
C LYS A 61 0.95 -12.38 5.50
N GLY A 62 0.50 -12.53 6.74
CA GLY A 62 1.02 -13.55 7.66
C GLY A 62 2.43 -13.24 8.20
N ASP A 63 2.96 -12.04 7.93
CA ASP A 63 4.28 -11.59 8.36
C ASP A 63 4.32 -10.05 8.47
N ARG A 64 5.39 -9.51 9.05
CA ARG A 64 5.63 -8.08 9.16
C ARG A 64 5.84 -7.45 7.78
N LEU A 65 5.26 -6.27 7.58
CA LEU A 65 5.59 -5.44 6.42
C LEU A 65 7.10 -5.11 6.39
N ASN A 66 7.69 -5.23 5.21
CA ASN A 66 9.08 -4.88 4.95
C ASN A 66 9.27 -3.35 4.93
N ARG A 67 10.53 -2.90 4.84
CA ARG A 67 10.86 -1.47 4.88
C ARG A 67 10.20 -0.67 3.75
N TYR A 68 10.13 -1.22 2.54
CA TYR A 68 9.57 -0.54 1.38
C TYR A 68 8.03 -0.50 1.45
N GLU A 69 7.39 -1.58 1.88
CA GLU A 69 5.95 -1.64 2.10
C GLU A 69 5.51 -0.60 3.14
N LYS A 70 6.22 -0.50 4.28
CA LYS A 70 5.95 0.52 5.30
C LYS A 70 6.10 1.95 4.76
N LEU A 71 7.13 2.17 3.94
CA LEU A 71 7.42 3.47 3.37
C LEU A 71 6.35 3.88 2.36
N VAL A 72 5.99 2.98 1.43
CA VAL A 72 4.91 3.20 0.46
C VAL A 72 3.57 3.39 1.17
N LEU A 73 3.30 2.60 2.22
CA LEU A 73 2.08 2.73 3.02
C LEU A 73 1.96 4.11 3.67
N ARG A 74 3.06 4.64 4.21
CA ARG A 74 3.10 5.99 4.78
C ARG A 74 2.86 7.04 3.69
N GLU A 75 3.52 6.91 2.55
CA GLU A 75 3.34 7.81 1.40
C GLU A 75 1.89 7.81 0.88
N ILE A 76 1.19 6.67 0.89
CA ILE A 76 -0.23 6.57 0.50
C ILE A 76 -1.16 7.26 1.50
N ILE A 77 -0.83 7.24 2.79
CA ILE A 77 -1.71 7.82 3.81
C ILE A 77 -1.55 9.34 3.87
N ASP A 78 -0.31 9.81 3.74
CA ASP A 78 0.07 11.21 3.84
C ASP A 78 -0.22 12.03 2.56
N SER A 79 -0.46 11.36 1.42
CA SER A 79 -0.92 11.97 0.14
C SER A 79 -2.42 12.29 0.15
#